data_AF-P53869-F1
#
_entry.id   AF-P53869-F1
#
_cell.length_a   1.000
_cell.length_b   1.000
_cell.length_c   1.000
_cell.angle_alpha   90.00
_cell.angle_beta   90.00
_cell.angle_gamma   90.00
#
_symmetry.space_group_name_H-M   'P 1'
#
loop_
_entity.id
_entity.type
_entity.pdbx_description
1 polymer ?
#
loop_
_entity_poly.entity_id
_entity_poly.type
_entity_poly.pdbx_seq_one_letter_code
_entity_poly.pdbx_strand_id
1 'polypeptide(L)'
;MPPRSIEEWFYYKLLSSPGFHRFVRKVYRKVNGIKEDPFTDQSTAFQYLYKPTPRQKFKALRLLFWDEMRSTFGFRRRLGDRFKKD
;
A
#
# COMPACT_ATOMS: atom_id res chain seq x y z
N MET A 1 16.97 21.58 -6.70
CA MET A 1 16.31 22.43 -7.71
C MET A 1 14.82 22.29 -7.50
N PRO A 2 14.02 23.37 -7.47
CA PRO A 2 12.57 23.23 -7.53
C PRO A 2 12.18 22.58 -8.86
N PRO A 3 11.21 21.63 -8.88
CA PRO A 3 10.80 20.95 -10.09
C PRO A 3 10.18 21.95 -11.07
N ARG A 4 10.56 21.87 -12.35
CA ARG A 4 10.11 22.75 -13.43
C ARG A 4 8.73 22.34 -13.95
N SER A 5 8.35 21.08 -13.78
CA SER A 5 7.09 20.52 -14.24
C SER A 5 6.52 19.48 -13.28
N ILE A 6 5.25 19.11 -13.47
CA ILE A 6 4.59 18.09 -12.64
C ILE A 6 5.21 16.70 -12.86
N GLU A 7 5.68 16.43 -14.07
CA GLU A 7 6.41 15.22 -14.43
C GLU A 7 7.74 15.13 -13.67
N GLU A 8 8.47 16.24 -13.57
CA GLU A 8 9.71 16.31 -12.80
C GLU A 8 9.44 16.11 -11.29
N TRP A 9 8.34 16.65 -10.78
CA TRP A 9 7.91 16.40 -9.40
C TRP A 9 7.59 14.92 -9.15
N PHE A 10 6.84 14.28 -10.05
CA PHE A 10 6.57 12.84 -9.97
C PHE A 10 7.85 12.02 -10.09
N TYR A 11 8.76 12.40 -10.98
CA TYR A 11 10.06 11.77 -11.12
C TYR A 11 10.82 11.78 -9.80
N TYR A 12 10.96 12.94 -9.15
CA TYR A 12 11.60 13.03 -7.83
C TYR A 12 10.86 12.27 -6.73
N LYS A 13 9.52 12.25 -6.75
CA LYS A 13 8.70 11.48 -5.80
C LYS A 13 8.90 9.98 -5.97
N LEU A 14 9.00 9.49 -7.20
CA LEU A 14 9.25 8.07 -7.49
C LEU A 14 10.68 7.70 -7.13
N LEU A 15 11.66 8.54 -7.46
CA LEU A 15 13.08 8.32 -7.17
C LEU A 15 13.37 8.29 -5.67
N SER A 16 12.65 9.07 -4.86
CA SER A 16 12.77 9.04 -3.40
C SER A 16 11.97 7.90 -2.73
N SER A 17 11.06 7.23 -3.44
CA SER A 17 10.16 6.23 -2.86
C SER A 17 10.83 4.85 -2.75
N PRO A 18 11.11 4.32 -1.54
CA PRO A 18 11.70 2.99 -1.37
C PRO A 18 10.81 1.88 -1.96
N GLY A 19 9.49 2.07 -1.93
CA GLY A 19 8.53 1.13 -2.52
C GLY A 19 8.63 1.06 -4.04
N PHE A 20 8.83 2.20 -4.70
CA PHE A 20 9.06 2.24 -6.15
C PHE A 20 10.35 1.53 -6.54
N HIS A 21 11.44 1.75 -5.80
CA HIS A 21 12.71 1.02 -6.01
C HIS A 21 12.55 -0.49 -5.85
N ARG A 22 11.79 -0.95 -4.85
CA ARG A 22 11.47 -2.38 -4.69
C ARG A 22 10.68 -2.94 -5.87
N PHE A 23 9.73 -2.17 -6.39
CA PHE A 23 8.97 -2.54 -7.59
C PHE A 23 9.86 -2.67 -8.83
N VAL A 24 10.69 -1.65 -9.11
CA VAL A 24 11.63 -1.67 -10.24
C VAL A 24 12.58 -2.87 -10.12
N ARG A 25 13.10 -3.14 -8.91
CA ARG A 25 13.94 -4.32 -8.64
C ARG A 25 13.20 -5.62 -8.95
N LYS A 26 11.94 -5.76 -8.52
CA LYS A 26 11.14 -6.96 -8.78
C LYS A 26 10.89 -7.17 -10.28
N VAL A 27 10.57 -6.09 -11.01
CA VAL A 27 10.37 -6.15 -12.47
C VAL A 27 11.68 -6.49 -13.17
N TYR A 28 12.77 -5.83 -12.83
CA TYR A 28 14.11 -6.10 -13.37
C TYR A 28 14.50 -7.56 -13.16
N ARG A 29 14.31 -8.10 -11.95
CA ARG A 29 14.58 -9.51 -11.64
C ARG A 29 13.71 -10.46 -12.45
N LYS A 30 12.41 -10.16 -12.57
CA LYS A 30 11.46 -10.97 -13.35
C LYS A 30 11.85 -11.03 -14.83
N VAL A 31 12.27 -9.91 -15.41
CA VAL A 31 12.72 -9.84 -16.82
C VAL A 31 14.06 -10.57 -17.01
N ASN A 32 14.99 -10.45 -16.05
CA ASN A 32 16.30 -11.09 -16.11
C ASN A 32 16.33 -12.53 -15.55
N GLY A 33 15.19 -13.09 -15.17
CA GLY A 33 15.11 -14.46 -14.61
C GLY A 33 15.88 -14.65 -13.29
N ILE A 34 16.22 -13.58 -12.58
CA ILE A 34 16.95 -13.65 -11.31
C ILE A 34 15.96 -14.10 -10.24
N LYS A 35 16.13 -15.33 -9.73
CA LYS A 35 15.31 -15.87 -8.66
C LYS A 35 15.54 -15.04 -7.40
N GLU A 36 14.45 -14.64 -6.75
CA GLU A 36 14.55 -14.03 -5.42
C GLU A 36 14.88 -15.14 -4.43
N ASP A 37 15.88 -14.93 -3.58
CA ASP A 37 16.04 -15.79 -2.40
C ASP A 37 14.70 -15.76 -1.66
N PRO A 38 14.12 -16.92 -1.33
CA PRO A 38 12.90 -16.98 -0.55
C PRO A 38 13.24 -16.48 0.84
N PHE A 39 13.18 -15.16 1.05
CA PHE A 39 13.02 -14.61 2.37
C PHE A 39 11.76 -15.25 2.90
N THR A 40 11.98 -16.18 3.83
CA THR A 40 10.97 -16.99 4.47
C THR A 40 9.95 -16.04 5.05
N ASP A 41 8.84 -15.84 4.34
CA ASP A 41 7.67 -15.18 4.88
C ASP A 41 7.18 -16.08 6.01
N GLN A 42 7.67 -15.81 7.23
CA GLN A 42 7.22 -16.40 8.50
C GLN A 42 5.79 -15.92 8.82
N SER A 43 4.90 -16.07 7.86
CA SER A 43 3.45 -15.87 7.98
C SER A 43 2.78 -17.15 8.48
N THR A 44 3.44 -17.90 9.38
CA THR A 44 2.86 -19.10 10.00
C THR A 44 1.91 -18.77 11.14
N ALA A 45 2.00 -17.60 11.76
CA ALA A 45 1.21 -17.28 12.96
C ALA A 45 -0.29 -16.99 12.71
N PHE A 46 -0.71 -16.65 11.47
CA PHE A 46 -2.10 -16.23 11.22
C PHE A 46 -3.00 -17.30 10.58
N GLN A 47 -2.53 -18.53 10.37
CA GLN A 47 -3.34 -19.54 9.66
C GLN A 47 -4.67 -19.87 10.37
N TYR A 48 -4.76 -19.65 11.69
CA TYR A 48 -5.93 -19.94 12.51
C TYR A 48 -6.84 -18.73 12.77
N LEU A 49 -6.38 -17.51 12.48
CA LEU A 49 -7.20 -16.32 12.66
C LEU A 49 -7.88 -15.99 11.33
N TYR A 50 -9.22 -15.98 11.33
CA TYR A 50 -10.12 -15.50 10.28
C TYR A 50 -9.46 -15.20 8.91
N LYS A 51 -9.71 -16.04 7.90
CA LYS A 51 -9.21 -15.82 6.53
C LYS A 51 -10.18 -14.95 5.73
N PRO A 52 -9.96 -13.63 5.60
CA PRO A 52 -10.86 -12.79 4.82
C PRO A 52 -10.80 -13.20 3.34
N THR A 53 -11.97 -13.49 2.77
CA THR A 53 -12.14 -13.69 1.33
C THR A 53 -11.69 -12.44 0.55
N PRO A 54 -11.28 -12.60 -0.73
CA PRO A 54 -10.91 -11.45 -1.57
C PRO A 54 -11.99 -10.35 -1.61
N ARG A 55 -13.27 -10.74 -1.57
CA ARG A 55 -14.40 -9.81 -1.51
C ARG A 55 -14.43 -9.01 -0.19
N GLN A 56 -14.14 -9.64 0.94
CA GLN A 56 -14.03 -8.96 2.24
C GLN A 56 -12.84 -8.00 2.24
N LYS A 57 -11.68 -8.40 1.69
CA LYS A 57 -10.51 -7.52 1.53
C LYS A 57 -10.84 -6.31 0.67
N PHE A 58 -11.53 -6.49 -0.46
CA PHE A 58 -11.93 -5.39 -1.32
C PHE A 58 -12.90 -4.42 -0.64
N LYS A 59 -13.90 -4.94 0.09
CA LYS A 59 -14.82 -4.10 0.87
C LYS A 59 -14.08 -3.30 1.95
N ALA A 60 -13.15 -3.93 2.66
CA ALA A 60 -12.31 -3.26 3.66
C ALA A 60 -11.42 -2.17 3.04
N LEU A 61 -10.77 -2.48 1.92
CA LEU A 61 -9.97 -1.51 1.15
C LEU A 61 -10.81 -0.32 0.71
N ARG A 62 -12.00 -0.56 0.13
CA ARG A 62 -12.91 0.51 -0.30
C ARG A 62 -13.36 1.37 0.87
N LEU A 63 -13.65 0.77 2.02
CA LEU A 63 -14.06 1.47 3.22
C LEU A 63 -12.93 2.38 3.74
N LEU A 64 -11.72 1.84 3.88
CA LEU A 64 -10.54 2.58 4.34
C LEU A 64 -10.17 3.69 3.34
N PHE A 65 -10.19 3.40 2.05
CA PHE A 65 -9.91 4.37 1.01
C PHE A 65 -10.85 5.57 1.08
N TRP A 66 -12.16 5.32 1.23
CA TRP A 66 -13.14 6.39 1.33
C TRP A 66 -13.02 7.19 2.63
N ASP A 67 -12.60 6.54 3.72
CA ASP A 67 -12.35 7.21 5.00
C ASP A 67 -11.12 8.12 4.93
N GLU A 68 -10.04 7.65 4.30
CA GLU A 68 -8.81 8.42 4.09
C GLU A 68 -9.06 9.61 3.15
N MET A 69 -9.71 9.37 2.02
CA MET A 69 -10.12 10.41 1.06
C MET A 69 -10.92 11.52 1.73
N ARG A 70 -11.87 11.17 2.61
CA ARG A 70 -12.64 12.15 3.38
C ARG A 70 -11.75 12.94 4.33
N SER A 71 -10.82 12.30 5.02
CA SER A 71 -9.91 12.99 5.92
C SER A 71 -8.97 13.96 5.21
N THR A 72 -8.57 13.66 3.97
CA THR A 72 -7.80 14.59 3.12
C THR A 72 -8.57 15.88 2.82
N PHE A 73 -9.89 15.80 2.68
CA PHE A 73 -10.76 16.98 2.51
C PHE A 73 -11.20 17.62 3.84
N GLY A 74 -10.65 17.19 4.98
CA GLY A 74 -10.99 17.73 6.30
C GLY A 74 -12.29 17.17 6.91
N PHE A 75 -12.94 16.19 6.29
CA PHE A 75 -14.11 15.54 6.88
C PHE A 75 -13.68 14.53 7.96
N ARG A 76 -14.49 14.41 9.02
CA ARG A 76 -14.26 13.45 10.10
C ARG A 76 -14.28 12.01 9.59
N ARG A 77 -13.27 11.23 9.98
CA ARG A 77 -13.18 9.78 9.74
C ARG A 77 -14.35 9.07 10.41
N ARG A 78 -15.15 8.32 9.65
CA ARG A 78 -16.29 7.55 10.18
C ARG A 78 -15.84 6.28 10.90
N LEU A 79 -14.67 5.74 10.56
CA LEU A 79 -14.21 4.51 11.20
C LEU A 79 -13.70 4.78 12.62
N GLY A 80 -12.94 5.86 12.82
CA GLY A 80 -12.45 6.26 14.14
C GLY A 80 -13.56 6.50 15.16
N ASP A 81 -14.69 7.07 14.70
CA ASP A 81 -15.87 7.28 15.55
C ASP A 81 -16.57 5.97 15.97
N ARG A 82 -16.49 4.91 15.15
CA ARG A 82 -17.04 3.61 15.51
C ARG A 82 -16.16 2.85 16.49
N PHE A 83 -14.84 2.93 16.35
CA PHE A 83 -13.91 2.29 17.29
C PHE A 83 -13.79 3.00 18.64
N LYS A 84 -14.20 4.27 18.76
CA LYS A 84 -14.20 5.01 20.04
C LYS A 84 -15.47 4.78 20.88
N LYS A 85 -16.47 4.05 20.37
CA LYS A 85 -17.76 3.86 21.05
C LYS A 85 -17.85 2.56 21.89
N ASP A 86 -16.81 1.73 21.84
CA ASP A 86 -16.63 0.58 22.72
C ASP A 86 -15.45 0.83 23.67
#